data_AF-A0A955JXZ4-F1
#
_entry.id   AF-A0A955JXZ4-F1
#
_cell.length_a   1.000
_cell.length_b   1.000
_cell.length_c   1.000
_cell.angle_alpha   90.00
_cell.angle_beta   90.00
_cell.angle_gamma   90.00
#
_symmetry.space_group_name_H-M   'P 1'
#
loop_
_entity.id
_entity.type
_entity.pdbx_description
1 polymer ?
#
loop_
_entity_poly.entity_id
_entity_poly.type
_entity_poly.pdbx_seq_one_letter_code
_entity_poly.pdbx_strand_id
1 'polypeptide(L)'
;MVKNTAKNQVNGFISFVREQGVIGLAVGLAIGTAAGASVKVIVDELISPIVALLTRGVDLNSLQWVILQADGKNPEVAIGYGAILSSLITLLATALVIYYVVHLAKLDRLDKKKG
;
A
#
# COMPACT_ATOMS: atom_id res chain seq x y z
N MET A 1 40.30 -15.04 19.47
CA MET A 1 40.55 -13.91 18.55
C MET A 1 39.33 -13.49 17.72
N VAL A 2 38.41 -14.41 17.35
CA VAL A 2 37.22 -14.11 16.49
C VAL A 2 36.13 -13.24 17.15
N LYS A 3 35.94 -13.32 18.48
CA LYS A 3 34.88 -12.56 19.19
C LYS A 3 35.05 -11.03 19.11
N ASN A 4 36.28 -10.52 18.96
CA ASN A 4 36.53 -9.07 18.90
C ASN A 4 36.21 -8.47 17.52
N THR A 5 36.42 -9.23 16.44
CA THR A 5 36.12 -8.79 15.08
C THR A 5 34.62 -8.67 14.84
N ALA A 6 33.84 -9.64 15.34
CA ALA A 6 32.38 -9.62 15.24
C ALA A 6 31.77 -8.43 16.02
N LYS A 7 32.27 -8.14 17.23
CA LYS A 7 31.83 -6.99 18.02
C LYS A 7 32.14 -5.65 17.32
N ASN A 8 33.31 -5.56 16.68
CA ASN A 8 33.69 -4.37 15.92
C ASN A 8 32.86 -4.17 14.64
N GLN A 9 32.49 -5.26 13.95
CA GLN A 9 31.60 -5.17 12.79
C GLN A 9 30.17 -4.76 13.17
N VAL A 10 29.62 -5.30 14.26
CA VAL A 10 28.29 -4.90 14.75
C VAL A 10 28.28 -3.44 15.19
N ASN A 11 29.30 -2.99 15.93
CA ASN A 11 29.41 -1.60 16.33
C ASN A 11 29.58 -0.66 15.12
N GLY A 12 30.37 -1.06 14.12
CA GLY A 12 30.53 -0.32 12.87
C GLY A 12 29.21 -0.21 12.09
N PHE A 13 28.43 -1.28 12.03
CA PHE A 13 27.12 -1.29 11.40
C PHE A 13 26.10 -0.41 12.14
N ILE A 14 26.06 -0.47 13.47
CA ILE A 14 25.17 0.39 14.28
C ILE A 14 25.53 1.87 14.08
N SER A 15 26.82 2.22 14.06
CA SER A 15 27.26 3.60 13.75
C SER A 15 26.84 4.03 12.34
N PHE A 16 27.03 3.17 11.33
CA PHE A 16 26.63 3.46 9.95
C PHE A 16 25.12 3.71 9.80
N VAL A 17 24.30 2.82 10.37
CA VAL A 17 22.83 2.93 10.34
C VAL A 17 22.35 4.22 11.00
N ARG A 18 23.05 4.68 12.05
CA ARG A 18 22.76 5.93 12.74
C ARG A 18 23.23 7.16 11.97
N GLU A 19 24.43 7.13 11.40
CA GLU A 19 25.01 8.24 10.60
C GLU A 19 24.25 8.48 9.30
N GLN A 20 23.78 7.42 8.65
CA GLN A 20 23.03 7.51 7.39
C GLN A 20 21.52 7.75 7.60
N GLY A 21 21.05 7.93 8.84
CA GLY A 21 19.63 8.20 9.13
C GLY A 21 18.68 7.06 8.74
N VAL A 22 19.18 5.84 8.49
CA VAL A 22 18.42 4.70 7.98
C VAL A 22 17.31 4.28 8.94
N ILE A 23 17.49 4.50 10.24
CA ILE A 23 16.47 4.21 11.27
C ILE A 23 15.18 4.98 10.99
N GLY A 24 15.27 6.28 10.65
CA GLY A 24 14.10 7.10 10.34
C GLY A 24 13.37 6.63 9.08
N LEU A 25 14.12 6.27 8.04
CA LEU A 25 13.58 5.72 6.80
C LEU A 25 12.90 4.36 7.03
N ALA A 26 13.50 3.48 7.83
CA ALA A 26 12.95 2.17 8.15
C ALA A 26 11.63 2.27 8.92
N VAL A 27 11.56 3.17 9.92
CA VAL A 27 10.33 3.43 10.68
C VAL A 27 9.26 4.06 9.77
N GLY A 28 9.64 5.03 8.94
CA GLY A 28 8.72 5.67 8.00
C GLY A 28 8.12 4.67 7.00
N LEU A 29 8.93 3.77 6.45
CA LEU A 29 8.47 2.71 5.55
C LEU A 29 7.56 1.71 6.27
N ALA A 30 7.92 1.27 7.47
CA ALA A 30 7.12 0.32 8.25
C ALA A 30 5.73 0.87 8.63
N ILE A 31 5.66 2.15 9.01
CA ILE A 31 4.38 2.82 9.28
C ILE A 31 3.61 3.05 7.97
N GLY A 32 4.30 3.45 6.90
CA GLY A 32 3.69 3.68 5.59
C GLY A 32 3.03 2.43 5.01
N THR A 33 3.66 1.25 5.13
CA THR A 33 3.07 -0.01 4.68
C THR A 33 1.85 -0.41 5.51
N ALA A 34 1.91 -0.27 6.83
CA ALA A 34 0.79 -0.55 7.73
C ALA A 34 -0.41 0.39 7.51
N ALA A 35 -0.13 1.68 7.29
CA ALA A 35 -1.15 2.68 6.98
C ALA A 35 -1.82 2.38 5.63
N GLY A 36 -1.04 2.07 4.60
CA GLY A 36 -1.55 1.67 3.28
C GLY A 36 -2.44 0.43 3.35
N ALA A 37 -2.05 -0.59 4.13
CA ALA A 37 -2.87 -1.79 4.34
C ALA A 37 -4.21 -1.46 5.02
N SER A 38 -4.21 -0.58 6.01
CA SER A 38 -5.44 -0.14 6.69
C SER A 38 -6.42 0.52 5.71
N VAL A 39 -5.91 1.40 4.84
CA VAL A 39 -6.77 2.04 3.84
C VAL A 39 -7.26 1.04 2.80
N LYS A 40 -6.41 0.12 2.37
CA LYS A 40 -6.82 -0.93 1.42
C LYS A 40 -8.05 -1.71 1.93
N VAL A 41 -8.07 -2.08 3.21
CA VAL A 41 -9.24 -2.75 3.81
C VAL A 41 -10.49 -1.89 3.73
N ILE A 42 -10.40 -0.59 3.99
CA ILE A 42 -11.54 0.33 3.89
C ILE A 42 -12.07 0.38 2.46
N VAL A 43 -11.18 0.38 1.47
CA VAL A 43 -11.57 0.39 0.05
C VAL A 43 -12.22 -0.93 -0.35
N ASP A 44 -11.58 -2.04 0.01
CA ASP A 44 -12.06 -3.38 -0.34
C ASP A 44 -13.43 -3.69 0.30
N GLU A 45 -13.63 -3.28 1.56
CA GLU A 45 -14.82 -3.62 2.34
C GLU A 45 -15.98 -2.61 2.17
N LEU A 46 -15.70 -1.34 1.82
CA LEU A 46 -16.75 -0.32 1.66
C LEU A 46 -16.91 0.12 0.21
N ILE A 47 -15.83 0.44 -0.50
CA ILE A 47 -15.91 1.01 -1.85
C ILE A 47 -16.25 -0.07 -2.86
N SER A 48 -15.55 -1.21 -2.85
CA SER A 48 -15.78 -2.30 -3.79
C SER A 48 -17.23 -2.83 -3.80
N PRO A 49 -17.90 -3.11 -2.67
CA PRO A 49 -19.29 -3.55 -2.70
C PRO A 49 -20.27 -2.47 -3.15
N ILE A 50 -20.03 -1.19 -2.84
CA ILE A 50 -20.87 -0.09 -3.34
C ILE A 50 -20.76 0.01 -4.87
N VAL A 51 -19.54 -0.09 -5.40
CA VAL A 51 -19.33 -0.07 -6.85
C VAL A 51 -19.93 -1.33 -7.50
N ALA A 52 -19.77 -2.50 -6.89
CA ALA A 52 -20.38 -3.74 -7.35
C ALA A 52 -21.93 -3.65 -7.38
N LEU A 53 -22.56 -3.04 -6.38
CA LEU A 53 -24.02 -2.83 -6.39
C LEU A 53 -24.48 -1.91 -7.53
N LEU A 54 -23.72 -0.86 -7.84
CA LEU A 54 -24.01 0.06 -8.95
C LEU A 54 -23.81 -0.59 -10.33
N THR A 55 -22.87 -1.54 -10.44
CA THR A 55 -22.61 -2.30 -11.68
C THR A 55 -23.47 -3.55 -11.83
N ARG A 56 -24.47 -3.79 -10.96
CA ARG A 56 -25.32 -5.01 -10.90
C ARG A 56 -24.58 -6.31 -10.52
N GLY A 57 -23.66 -6.23 -9.57
CA GLY A 57 -22.91 -7.38 -9.06
C GLY A 57 -21.74 -7.79 -9.95
N VAL A 58 -21.33 -6.95 -10.91
CA VAL A 58 -20.10 -7.20 -11.65
C VAL A 58 -18.94 -6.79 -10.76
N ASP A 59 -18.23 -7.78 -10.26
CA ASP A 59 -17.03 -7.60 -9.46
C ASP A 59 -15.95 -6.96 -10.33
N LEU A 60 -15.44 -5.79 -9.95
CA LEU A 60 -14.45 -5.07 -10.75
C LEU A 60 -13.19 -5.91 -10.95
N ASN A 61 -12.85 -6.78 -10.00
CA ASN A 61 -11.77 -7.75 -10.14
C ASN A 61 -12.10 -8.88 -11.14
N SER A 62 -13.39 -9.17 -11.36
CA SER A 62 -13.87 -10.18 -12.32
C SER A 62 -14.20 -9.59 -13.69
N LEU A 63 -14.03 -8.28 -13.93
CA LEU A 63 -14.03 -7.72 -15.28
C LEU A 63 -12.76 -8.19 -16.00
N GLN A 64 -12.88 -9.34 -16.63
CA GLN A 64 -11.86 -9.93 -17.47
C GLN A 64 -12.40 -10.03 -18.89
N TRP A 65 -11.61 -9.62 -19.87
CA TRP A 65 -11.95 -9.87 -21.27
C TRP A 65 -11.46 -11.28 -21.59
N VAL A 66 -12.39 -12.23 -21.62
CA VAL A 66 -12.06 -13.62 -21.95
C VAL A 66 -11.78 -13.70 -23.44
N ILE A 67 -10.51 -13.93 -23.79
CA ILE A 67 -10.05 -14.08 -25.18
C ILE A 67 -10.24 -15.53 -25.62
N LEU A 68 -10.05 -16.49 -24.70
CA LEU A 68 -10.29 -17.92 -24.88
C LEU A 68 -10.91 -18.49 -23.60
N GLN A 69 -12.10 -19.09 -23.70
CA GLN A 69 -12.76 -19.78 -22.58
C GLN A 69 -12.03 -21.08 -22.24
N ALA A 70 -11.96 -21.42 -20.95
CA ALA A 70 -11.41 -22.70 -20.51
C ALA A 70 -12.28 -23.86 -21.01
N ASP A 71 -11.69 -24.77 -21.79
CA ASP A 71 -12.30 -26.03 -22.19
C ASP A 71 -11.50 -27.17 -21.54
N GLY A 72 -11.78 -27.46 -20.26
CA GLY A 72 -11.46 -28.69 -19.48
C GLY A 72 -10.01 -29.23 -19.44
N LYS A 73 -9.13 -28.76 -20.32
CA LYS A 73 -7.78 -29.22 -20.65
C LYS A 73 -6.81 -28.05 -20.77
N ASN A 74 -7.31 -26.85 -21.11
CA ASN A 74 -6.50 -25.63 -21.20
C ASN A 74 -7.01 -24.58 -20.21
N PRO A 75 -6.11 -23.89 -19.47
CA PRO A 75 -6.49 -22.81 -18.57
C PRO A 75 -7.10 -21.63 -19.34
N GLU A 76 -8.02 -20.92 -18.70
CA GLU A 76 -8.65 -19.72 -19.25
C GLU A 76 -7.59 -18.65 -19.54
N VAL A 77 -7.61 -18.10 -20.75
CA VAL A 77 -6.74 -16.98 -21.12
C VAL A 77 -7.61 -15.74 -21.22
N ALA A 78 -7.64 -14.99 -20.12
CA ALA A 78 -8.36 -13.74 -20.01
C ALA A 78 -7.39 -12.60 -19.66
N ILE A 79 -7.59 -11.44 -20.27
CA ILE A 79 -6.91 -10.21 -19.83
C ILE A 79 -7.78 -9.57 -18.75
N GLY A 80 -7.35 -9.72 -17.50
CA GLY A 80 -7.98 -9.12 -16.32
C GLY A 80 -7.70 -7.62 -16.21
N TYR A 81 -8.28 -6.80 -17.08
CA TYR A 81 -8.19 -5.33 -16.96
C TYR A 81 -8.82 -4.82 -15.67
N GLY A 82 -9.75 -5.59 -15.11
CA GLY A 82 -10.37 -5.38 -13.81
C GLY A 82 -9.38 -5.29 -12.64
N ALA A 83 -8.35 -6.16 -12.60
CA ALA A 83 -7.35 -6.15 -11.54
C ALA A 83 -6.47 -4.89 -11.57
N ILE A 84 -6.11 -4.42 -12.78
CA ILE A 84 -5.35 -3.18 -12.96
C ILE A 84 -6.18 -1.99 -12.51
N LEU A 85 -7.44 -1.90 -12.94
CA LEU A 85 -8.35 -0.83 -12.55
C LEU A 85 -8.61 -0.83 -11.03
N SER A 86 -8.79 -2.00 -10.44
CA SER A 86 -8.94 -2.19 -8.99
C SER A 86 -7.71 -1.73 -8.20
N SER A 87 -6.50 -2.07 -8.68
CA SER A 87 -5.26 -1.58 -8.06
C SER A 87 -5.12 -0.06 -8.15
N LEU A 88 -5.53 0.54 -9.27
CA LEU A 88 -5.49 1.99 -9.46
C LEU A 88 -6.51 2.70 -8.55
N ILE A 89 -7.72 2.16 -8.43
CA ILE A 89 -8.74 2.66 -7.50
C ILE A 89 -8.23 2.59 -6.06
N THR A 90 -7.63 1.46 -5.67
CA THR A 90 -7.05 1.28 -4.34
C THR A 90 -5.95 2.30 -4.07
N LEU A 91 -5.08 2.57 -5.04
CA LEU A 91 -4.01 3.55 -4.94
C LEU A 91 -4.56 4.99 -4.78
N LEU A 92 -5.53 5.37 -5.61
CA LEU A 92 -6.16 6.69 -5.55
C LEU A 92 -6.94 6.89 -4.25
N ALA A 93 -7.67 5.87 -3.80
CA ALA A 93 -8.40 5.91 -2.54
C ALA A 93 -7.45 5.96 -1.34
N THR A 94 -6.32 5.22 -1.38
CA THR A 94 -5.27 5.31 -0.37
C THR A 94 -4.70 6.71 -0.26
N ALA A 95 -4.36 7.32 -1.40
CA ALA A 95 -3.89 8.70 -1.44
C ALA A 95 -4.95 9.70 -0.90
N LEU A 96 -6.22 9.53 -1.28
CA LEU A 96 -7.31 10.39 -0.80
C LEU A 96 -7.54 10.28 0.70
N VAL A 97 -7.59 9.06 1.26
CA VAL A 97 -7.80 8.87 2.70
C VAL A 97 -6.62 9.44 3.48
N ILE A 98 -5.37 9.22 3.05
CA ILE A 98 -4.20 9.82 3.69
C ILE A 98 -4.29 11.36 3.65
N TYR A 99 -4.65 11.93 2.49
CA TYR A 99 -4.87 13.37 2.36
C TYR A 99 -5.93 13.87 3.34
N TYR A 100 -7.10 13.22 3.39
CA TYR A 100 -8.16 13.58 4.32
C TYR A 100 -7.74 13.42 5.78
N VAL A 101 -7.00 12.38 6.15
CA VAL A 101 -6.53 12.17 7.52
C VAL A 101 -5.56 13.27 7.94
N VAL A 102 -4.57 13.61 7.10
CA VAL A 102 -3.61 14.69 7.37
C VAL A 102 -4.32 16.05 7.48
N HIS A 103 -5.24 16.31 6.54
CA HIS A 103 -5.97 17.56 6.47
C HIS A 103 -7.00 17.72 7.61
N LEU A 104 -7.75 16.65 7.93
CA LEU A 104 -8.73 16.61 9.02
C LEU A 104 -8.06 16.65 10.39
N ALA A 105 -6.92 15.99 10.55
CA ALA A 105 -6.08 16.08 11.74
C ALA A 105 -5.50 17.49 11.94
N LYS A 106 -5.70 18.42 10.97
CA LYS A 106 -5.22 19.80 11.04
C LYS A 106 -3.72 19.88 11.37
N LEU A 107 -2.94 18.88 10.96
CA LEU A 107 -1.49 18.91 11.11
C LEU A 107 -0.89 20.08 10.30
N ASP A 108 -1.55 20.45 9.20
CA ASP A 108 -1.29 21.68 8.42
C ASP A 108 -1.43 22.97 9.26
N ARG A 109 -2.19 22.94 10.36
CA ARG A 109 -2.39 24.08 11.27
C ARG A 109 -1.44 24.07 12.45
N LEU A 110 -0.77 22.96 12.74
CA LEU A 110 0.26 22.87 13.78
C LEU A 110 1.61 23.42 13.28
N ASP A 111 1.79 23.54 11.97
CA ASP A 111 2.91 24.25 11.35
C ASP A 111 2.68 25.76 11.22
N LYS A 112 1.57 26.29 11.77
CA LYS A 112 1.50 27.73 12.08
C LYS A 112 2.42 28.00 13.25
N LYS A 113 3.69 28.25 12.90
CA LYS A 113 4.67 29.01 13.66
C LYS A 113 3.94 30.03 14.54
N LYS A 114 3.96 29.79 15.85
CA LYS A 114 3.69 30.82 16.86
C LYS A 114 4.69 31.94 16.60
N GLY A 115 4.25 32.94 15.83
CA GLY A 115 4.72 34.32 15.94
C GLY A 115 3.86 35.00 16.98
#